data_AF-A0A7Y3FQP1-F1
#
_entry.id   AF-A0A7Y3FQP1-F1
#
_cell.length_a   1.000
_cell.length_b   1.000
_cell.length_c   1.000
_cell.angle_alpha   90.00
_cell.angle_beta   90.00
_cell.angle_gamma   90.00
#
_symmetry.space_group_name_H-M   'P 1'
#
loop_
_entity.id
_entity.type
_entity.pdbx_description
1 polymer ?
#
loop_
_entity_poly.entity_id
_entity_poly.type
_entity_poly.pdbx_seq_one_letter_code
_entity_poly.pdbx_strand_id
1 'polypeptide(L)'
;MQFLLVDDQEDIIDLVPYLDAGRVERDTFSVYGGADSASRLALPVWRSVYRLRGTRGAVVAVQGRSRSVRTIFVLDLGADPARTDVPGGVSALPRRAETGGRLTVSRDEGWAAVYVGQKGGECFYLVALDVDDLSVVEDEKVRQDVLFLAGECASLVLHWGLDR
;
A
#
# COMPACT_ATOMS: atom_id res chain seq x y z
N MET A 1 -3.79 9.15 24.08
CA MET A 1 -2.61 8.39 23.63
C MET A 1 -2.36 8.81 22.19
N GLN A 2 -1.13 9.19 21.86
CA GLN A 2 -0.80 10.09 20.75
C GLN A 2 -0.14 9.27 19.63
N PHE A 3 -0.66 9.36 18.40
CA PHE A 3 -0.16 8.64 17.23
C PHE A 3 0.97 9.45 16.60
N LEU A 4 2.18 8.90 16.52
CA LEU A 4 3.37 9.63 16.07
C LEU A 4 3.90 9.05 14.74
N LEU A 5 3.60 9.75 13.64
CA LEU A 5 4.45 9.75 12.46
C LEU A 5 5.41 10.94 12.59
N VAL A 6 6.71 10.68 12.50
CA VAL A 6 7.72 11.74 12.51
C VAL A 6 8.11 12.02 11.07
N ASP A 7 7.67 13.16 10.54
CA ASP A 7 8.23 13.80 9.34
C ASP A 7 9.46 14.64 9.74
N ASP A 8 10.30 15.03 8.78
CA ASP A 8 11.51 15.86 8.97
C ASP A 8 11.21 17.29 9.50
N GLN A 9 9.95 17.58 9.83
CA GLN A 9 9.45 18.83 10.41
C GLN A 9 8.77 18.64 11.79
N GLU A 10 8.85 17.47 12.43
CA GLU A 10 8.23 17.16 13.75
C GLU A 10 6.69 17.33 13.83
N ASP A 11 5.97 17.36 12.71
CA ASP A 11 4.51 17.42 12.71
C ASP A 11 3.87 16.03 12.86
N ILE A 12 3.16 15.86 13.97
CA ILE A 12 2.53 14.61 14.41
C ILE A 12 1.21 14.39 13.67
N ILE A 13 1.14 13.38 12.80
CA ILE A 13 -0.14 12.96 12.18
C ILE A 13 -0.96 12.12 13.18
N ASP A 14 -1.97 12.73 13.80
CA ASP A 14 -2.92 12.04 14.66
C ASP A 14 -3.93 11.22 13.83
N LEU A 15 -3.85 9.90 13.94
CA LEU A 15 -4.74 8.96 13.24
C LEU A 15 -6.00 8.60 14.04
N VAL A 16 -6.13 9.02 15.32
CA VAL A 16 -7.34 8.80 16.15
C VAL A 16 -8.63 9.13 15.41
N PRO A 17 -8.76 10.28 14.70
CA PRO A 17 -10.02 10.66 14.07
C PRO A 17 -10.47 9.71 12.96
N TYR A 18 -9.55 8.88 12.45
CA TYR A 18 -9.79 7.99 11.33
C TYR A 18 -9.89 6.51 11.73
N LEU A 19 -9.64 6.19 13.00
CA LEU A 19 -9.79 4.84 13.53
C LEU A 19 -11.18 4.70 14.17
N ASP A 20 -12.05 3.86 13.57
CA ASP A 20 -13.26 3.43 14.26
C ASP A 20 -12.87 2.75 15.59
N ALA A 21 -13.36 3.31 16.70
CA ALA A 21 -13.08 2.88 18.06
C ALA A 21 -13.55 1.43 18.27
N GLY A 22 -12.65 0.48 18.08
CA GLY A 22 -12.92 -0.95 18.28
C GLY A 22 -12.19 -1.91 17.36
N ARG A 23 -11.36 -1.42 16.41
CA ARG A 23 -10.77 -2.27 15.37
C ARG A 23 -9.26 -2.44 15.38
N VAL A 24 -8.56 -1.80 16.30
CA VAL A 24 -7.10 -1.82 16.33
C VAL A 24 -6.65 -2.50 17.61
N GLU A 25 -6.22 -3.77 17.51
CA GLU A 25 -5.55 -4.48 18.61
C GLU A 25 -4.08 -4.07 18.76
N ARG A 26 -3.53 -3.28 17.81
CA ARG A 26 -2.17 -2.73 17.87
C ARG A 26 -2.11 -1.26 17.45
N ASP A 27 -1.82 -0.40 18.42
CA ASP A 27 -1.81 1.06 18.27
C ASP A 27 -0.56 1.61 17.56
N THR A 28 0.28 0.71 17.05
CA THR A 28 1.59 0.99 16.46
C THR A 28 1.74 0.21 15.16
N PHE A 29 2.28 0.87 14.14
CA PHE A 29 2.70 0.23 12.90
C PHE A 29 4.21 0.42 12.73
N SER A 30 4.83 -0.54 12.05
CA SER A 30 6.20 -0.42 11.59
C SER A 30 6.23 0.03 10.13
N VAL A 31 7.27 0.79 9.76
CA VAL A 31 7.44 1.30 8.41
C VAL A 31 8.78 0.83 7.84
N TYR A 32 8.76 0.32 6.61
CA TYR A 32 9.94 0.18 5.77
C TYR A 32 9.90 1.23 4.66
N GLY A 33 11.06 1.80 4.33
CA GLY A 33 11.14 2.87 3.32
C GLY A 33 10.52 4.19 3.79
N GLY A 34 10.42 4.41 5.10
CA GLY A 34 9.87 5.64 5.69
C GLY A 34 10.84 6.81 5.76
N ALA A 35 12.07 6.66 5.27
CA ALA A 35 13.05 7.73 5.22
C ALA A 35 12.78 8.68 4.03
N ASP A 36 13.16 9.94 4.21
CA ASP A 36 13.10 10.98 3.18
C ASP A 36 11.70 11.11 2.54
N SER A 37 11.67 11.42 1.25
CA SER A 37 10.47 11.64 0.46
C SER A 37 9.50 10.44 0.36
N ALA A 38 9.94 9.22 0.71
CA ALA A 38 9.10 8.02 0.66
C ALA A 38 8.12 7.92 1.85
N SER A 39 8.36 8.66 2.93
CA SER A 39 7.41 8.83 4.05
C SER A 39 6.02 9.31 3.58
N ARG A 40 5.98 10.06 2.47
CA ARG A 40 4.73 10.58 1.85
C ARG A 40 3.79 9.49 1.34
N LEU A 41 4.28 8.26 1.20
CA LEU A 41 3.45 7.09 0.88
C LEU A 41 2.66 6.59 2.10
N ALA A 42 3.02 6.98 3.32
CA ALA A 42 2.41 6.47 4.54
C ALA A 42 0.89 6.71 4.57
N LEU A 43 0.43 7.94 4.31
CA LEU A 43 -0.99 8.26 4.37
C LEU A 43 -1.82 7.54 3.31
N PRO A 44 -1.48 7.56 2.00
CA PRO A 44 -2.29 6.85 1.02
C PRO A 44 -2.24 5.33 1.21
N VAL A 45 -1.11 4.76 1.63
CA VAL A 45 -1.00 3.33 1.96
C VAL A 45 -1.87 2.98 3.17
N TRP A 46 -1.76 3.74 4.26
CA TRP A 46 -2.57 3.53 5.47
C TRP A 46 -4.07 3.58 5.18
N ARG A 47 -4.53 4.59 4.44
CA ARG A 47 -5.94 4.71 4.04
C ARG A 47 -6.39 3.52 3.18
N SER A 48 -5.53 3.00 2.33
CA SER A 48 -5.85 1.85 1.47
C SER A 48 -6.02 0.58 2.31
N VAL A 49 -5.09 0.34 3.24
CA VAL A 49 -5.17 -0.77 4.21
C VAL A 49 -6.45 -0.66 5.05
N TYR A 50 -6.76 0.53 5.57
CA TYR A 50 -7.97 0.77 6.34
C TYR A 50 -9.25 0.49 5.54
N ARG A 51 -9.34 1.02 4.31
CA ARG A 51 -10.49 0.81 3.41
C ARG A 51 -10.70 -0.65 3.07
N LEU A 52 -9.59 -1.37 2.84
CA LEU A 52 -9.60 -2.78 2.50
C LEU A 52 -9.65 -3.68 3.73
N ARG A 53 -9.60 -3.14 4.94
CA ARG A 53 -9.57 -3.91 6.20
C ARG A 53 -8.40 -4.90 6.25
N GLY A 54 -7.28 -4.54 5.65
CA GLY A 54 -6.03 -5.30 5.76
C GLY A 54 -5.25 -4.91 7.01
N THR A 55 -4.14 -5.60 7.25
CA THR A 55 -3.18 -5.23 8.33
C THR A 55 -1.82 -4.78 7.80
N ARG A 56 -1.58 -4.90 6.49
CA ARG A 56 -0.31 -4.51 5.88
C ARG A 56 -0.54 -3.90 4.50
N GLY A 57 0.19 -2.84 4.19
CA GLY A 57 0.13 -2.15 2.91
C GLY A 57 1.52 -1.90 2.36
N ALA A 58 1.69 -2.03 1.05
CA ALA A 58 2.97 -1.89 0.40
C ALA A 58 2.87 -1.14 -0.93
N VAL A 59 3.93 -0.43 -1.26
CA VAL A 59 4.21 0.01 -2.63
C VAL A 59 5.41 -0.76 -3.14
N VAL A 60 5.25 -1.43 -4.28
CA VAL A 60 6.28 -2.29 -4.86
C VAL A 60 6.53 -1.96 -6.32
N ALA A 61 7.78 -2.13 -6.74
CA ALA A 61 8.21 -2.12 -8.14
C ALA A 61 8.41 -3.57 -8.61
N VAL A 62 7.96 -3.84 -9.83
CA VAL A 62 8.10 -5.12 -10.50
C VAL A 62 8.88 -4.92 -11.79
N GLN A 63 10.06 -5.54 -11.88
CA GLN A 63 10.84 -5.50 -13.13
C GLN A 63 10.25 -6.45 -14.17
N GLY A 64 9.83 -5.90 -15.32
CA GLY A 64 9.04 -6.62 -16.31
C GLY A 64 9.72 -7.86 -16.94
N ARG A 65 11.06 -7.96 -16.91
CA ARG A 65 11.81 -9.10 -17.48
C ARG A 65 12.21 -10.14 -16.44
N SER A 66 12.81 -9.71 -15.34
CA SER A 66 13.29 -10.59 -14.26
C SER A 66 12.17 -11.06 -13.35
N ARG A 67 11.04 -10.35 -13.36
CA ARG A 67 9.95 -10.59 -12.42
C ARG A 67 10.46 -10.59 -10.97
N SER A 68 11.38 -9.68 -10.66
CA SER A 68 11.78 -9.38 -9.28
C SER A 68 10.86 -8.31 -8.69
N VAL A 69 10.33 -8.57 -7.49
CA VAL A 69 9.65 -7.55 -6.67
C VAL A 69 10.72 -6.79 -5.90
N ARG A 70 10.67 -5.46 -5.97
CA ARG A 70 11.42 -4.55 -5.10
C ARG A 70 10.43 -3.76 -4.27
N THR A 71 10.55 -3.89 -2.95
CA THR A 71 9.71 -3.16 -2.01
C THR A 71 10.23 -1.72 -1.88
N ILE A 72 9.34 -0.76 -2.08
CA ILE A 72 9.65 0.68 -1.96
C ILE A 72 9.23 1.17 -0.58
N PHE A 73 8.02 0.83 -0.17
CA PHE A 73 7.43 1.25 1.09
C PHE A 73 6.55 0.15 1.66
N VAL A 74 6.57 -0.04 2.97
CA VAL A 74 5.62 -0.89 3.70
C VAL A 74 5.15 -0.17 4.94
N LEU A 75 3.86 -0.29 5.23
CA LEU A 75 3.27 -0.04 6.53
C LEU A 75 2.66 -1.34 7.04
N ASP A 76 3.10 -1.81 8.20
CA ASP A 76 2.69 -3.09 8.77
C ASP A 76 2.18 -2.91 10.20
N LEU A 77 0.90 -3.20 10.42
CA LEU A 77 0.25 -3.18 11.74
C LEU A 77 0.49 -4.48 12.50
N GLY A 78 0.90 -5.55 11.80
CA GLY A 78 0.99 -6.91 12.33
C GLY A 78 2.39 -7.32 12.80
N ALA A 79 3.44 -6.54 12.51
CA ALA A 79 4.82 -6.90 12.85
C ALA A 79 5.71 -5.68 13.10
N ASP A 80 6.81 -5.91 13.82
CA ASP A 80 7.95 -5.00 13.97
C ASP A 80 9.24 -5.86 14.02
N PRO A 81 10.16 -5.76 13.04
CA PRO A 81 10.16 -4.84 11.89
C PRO A 81 9.10 -5.18 10.83
N ALA A 82 8.81 -4.21 9.96
CA ALA A 82 7.83 -4.36 8.88
C ALA A 82 8.20 -5.53 7.95
N ARG A 83 7.22 -6.40 7.67
CA ARG A 83 7.41 -7.54 6.76
C ARG A 83 7.45 -7.07 5.31
N THR A 84 8.62 -7.12 4.68
CA THR A 84 8.85 -6.60 3.32
C THR A 84 8.53 -7.59 2.20
N ASP A 85 8.25 -8.84 2.54
CA ASP A 85 7.78 -9.85 1.61
C ASP A 85 6.34 -9.55 1.17
N VAL A 86 6.06 -9.72 -0.11
CA VAL A 86 4.71 -9.63 -0.67
C VAL A 86 4.33 -11.03 -1.20
N PRO A 87 3.24 -11.65 -0.70
CA PRO A 87 2.80 -12.98 -1.13
C PRO A 87 2.58 -13.11 -2.64
N GLY A 88 2.73 -14.33 -3.17
CA GLY A 88 2.38 -14.68 -4.56
C GLY A 88 3.45 -14.40 -5.63
N GLY A 89 4.58 -13.76 -5.28
CA GLY A 89 5.62 -13.40 -6.23
C GLY A 89 5.11 -12.50 -7.37
N VAL A 90 5.99 -12.11 -8.29
CA VAL A 90 5.57 -11.26 -9.44
C VAL A 90 4.50 -11.91 -10.32
N SER A 91 4.36 -13.24 -10.29
CA SER A 91 3.33 -13.94 -11.06
C SER A 91 1.91 -13.60 -10.63
N ALA A 92 1.69 -13.29 -9.36
CA ALA A 92 0.37 -12.98 -8.82
C ALA A 92 -0.07 -11.53 -9.12
N LEU A 93 0.90 -10.63 -9.30
CA LEU A 93 0.60 -9.24 -9.63
C LEU A 93 0.20 -9.11 -11.11
N PRO A 94 -0.99 -8.56 -11.39
CA PRO A 94 -1.56 -8.61 -12.72
C PRO A 94 -0.90 -7.56 -13.63
N ARG A 95 -0.76 -7.85 -14.92
CA ARG A 95 -0.13 -6.90 -15.86
C ARG A 95 -1.06 -5.73 -16.15
N ARG A 96 -0.50 -4.56 -16.50
CA ARG A 96 -1.28 -3.40 -16.98
C ARG A 96 -2.27 -3.77 -18.08
N ALA A 97 -1.84 -4.61 -19.03
CA ALA A 97 -2.67 -5.05 -20.15
C ALA A 97 -3.87 -5.92 -19.73
N GLU A 98 -3.77 -6.58 -18.57
CA GLU A 98 -4.79 -7.49 -18.05
C GLU A 98 -5.81 -6.74 -17.18
N THR A 99 -5.39 -5.67 -16.49
CA THR A 99 -6.24 -4.96 -15.53
C THR A 99 -6.83 -3.65 -16.02
N GLY A 100 -6.20 -2.97 -16.99
CA GLY A 100 -6.65 -1.65 -17.42
C GLY A 100 -6.73 -0.61 -16.27
N GLY A 101 -5.92 -0.77 -15.20
CA GLY A 101 -5.98 0.09 -14.01
C GLY A 101 -7.06 -0.29 -13.00
N ARG A 102 -7.57 -1.53 -13.03
CA ARG A 102 -8.55 -2.04 -12.06
C ARG A 102 -7.88 -2.55 -10.78
N LEU A 103 -8.63 -2.45 -9.69
CA LEU A 103 -8.37 -3.20 -8.45
C LEU A 103 -8.50 -4.69 -8.73
N THR A 104 -7.44 -5.44 -8.44
CA THR A 104 -7.39 -6.89 -8.57
C THR A 104 -7.27 -7.51 -7.19
N VAL A 105 -7.89 -8.66 -6.97
CA VAL A 105 -7.88 -9.34 -5.67
C VAL A 105 -7.54 -10.81 -5.84
N SER A 106 -6.83 -11.37 -4.86
CA SER A 106 -6.71 -12.81 -4.67
C SER A 106 -7.37 -13.16 -3.35
N ARG A 107 -8.54 -13.82 -3.42
CA ARG A 107 -9.30 -14.21 -2.23
C ARG A 107 -8.62 -15.32 -1.45
N ASP A 108 -7.98 -16.25 -2.15
CA ASP A 108 -7.27 -17.37 -1.53
C ASP A 108 -5.99 -16.94 -0.81
N GLU A 109 -5.33 -15.88 -1.31
CA GLU A 109 -4.10 -15.35 -0.73
C GLU A 109 -4.31 -14.08 0.12
N GLY A 110 -5.55 -13.60 0.26
CA GLY A 110 -5.90 -12.49 1.14
C GLY A 110 -5.25 -11.15 0.76
N TRP A 111 -5.16 -10.81 -0.52
CA TRP A 111 -4.60 -9.53 -0.97
C TRP A 111 -5.40 -8.83 -2.06
N ALA A 112 -5.20 -7.51 -2.15
CA ALA A 112 -5.72 -6.66 -3.20
C ALA A 112 -4.61 -5.75 -3.75
N ALA A 113 -4.55 -5.55 -5.07
CA ALA A 113 -3.54 -4.74 -5.72
C ALA A 113 -4.11 -3.85 -6.81
N VAL A 114 -3.54 -2.65 -6.94
CA VAL A 114 -3.80 -1.72 -8.04
C VAL A 114 -2.50 -1.43 -8.77
N TYR A 115 -2.53 -1.53 -10.10
CA TYR A 115 -1.44 -1.04 -10.94
C TYR A 115 -1.39 0.49 -10.87
N VAL A 116 -0.26 1.02 -10.42
CA VAL A 116 -0.02 2.45 -10.17
C VAL A 116 0.58 3.13 -11.41
N GLY A 117 1.49 2.45 -12.10
CA GLY A 117 2.15 3.02 -13.27
C GLY A 117 3.41 2.28 -13.70
N GLN A 118 4.11 2.83 -14.69
CA GLN A 118 5.35 2.27 -15.19
C GLN A 118 6.38 3.38 -15.43
N LYS A 119 7.63 3.14 -15.03
CA LYS A 119 8.77 4.03 -15.23
C LYS A 119 10.04 3.20 -15.27
N GLY A 120 10.97 3.54 -16.16
CA GLY A 120 12.27 2.85 -16.22
C GLY A 120 12.22 1.34 -16.47
N GLY A 121 11.12 0.82 -17.03
CA GLY A 121 10.92 -0.63 -17.22
C GLY A 121 10.36 -1.38 -16.00
N GLU A 122 10.10 -0.65 -14.90
CA GLU A 122 9.45 -1.16 -13.69
C GLU A 122 7.96 -0.82 -13.68
N CYS A 123 7.12 -1.78 -13.31
CA CYS A 123 5.70 -1.58 -13.04
C CYS A 123 5.48 -1.42 -11.54
N PHE A 124 4.77 -0.37 -11.14
CA PHE A 124 4.52 -0.05 -9.73
C PHE A 124 3.12 -0.47 -9.33
N TYR A 125 2.99 -0.93 -8.10
CA TYR A 125 1.73 -1.40 -7.54
C TYR A 125 1.54 -0.89 -6.13
N LEU A 126 0.30 -0.53 -5.80
CA LEU A 126 -0.19 -0.38 -4.45
C LEU A 126 -0.84 -1.70 -4.07
N VAL A 127 -0.41 -2.29 -2.95
CA VAL A 127 -0.86 -3.62 -2.49
C VAL A 127 -1.35 -3.50 -1.06
N ALA A 128 -2.54 -4.02 -0.78
CA ALA A 128 -3.01 -4.31 0.56
C ALA A 128 -2.96 -5.82 0.79
N LEU A 129 -2.46 -6.20 1.95
CA LEU A 129 -2.10 -7.55 2.36
C LEU A 129 -2.83 -7.90 3.64
N ASP A 130 -2.93 -9.20 3.88
CA ASP A 130 -3.54 -9.76 5.07
C ASP A 130 -4.97 -9.21 5.24
N VAL A 131 -5.74 -9.25 4.14
CA VAL A 131 -7.12 -8.77 4.05
C VAL A 131 -8.09 -9.93 4.32
N ASP A 132 -8.75 -9.89 5.48
CA ASP A 132 -9.63 -10.96 5.94
C ASP A 132 -10.93 -11.10 5.14
N ASP A 133 -11.43 -9.99 4.60
CA ASP A 133 -12.71 -9.95 3.87
C ASP A 133 -12.60 -9.09 2.62
N LEU A 134 -12.24 -9.73 1.51
CA LEU A 134 -12.15 -9.08 0.20
C LEU A 134 -13.52 -8.80 -0.43
N SER A 135 -14.66 -9.13 0.19
CA SER A 135 -15.97 -8.69 -0.32
C SER A 135 -16.15 -7.17 -0.24
N VAL A 136 -15.39 -6.49 0.63
CA VAL A 136 -15.43 -5.02 0.74
C VAL A 136 -15.08 -4.29 -0.55
N VAL A 137 -14.38 -4.93 -1.48
CA VAL A 137 -14.04 -4.34 -2.79
C VAL A 137 -15.24 -4.25 -3.74
N GLU A 138 -16.34 -4.95 -3.42
CA GLU A 138 -17.61 -4.88 -4.15
C GLU A 138 -18.37 -3.58 -3.82
N ASP A 139 -18.06 -2.93 -2.70
CA ASP A 139 -18.52 -1.58 -2.41
C ASP A 139 -17.84 -0.58 -3.35
N GLU A 140 -18.64 0.09 -4.18
CA GLU A 140 -18.17 1.05 -5.16
C GLU A 140 -17.35 2.18 -4.55
N LYS A 141 -17.74 2.66 -3.37
CA LYS A 141 -17.05 3.74 -2.69
C LYS A 141 -15.68 3.29 -2.22
N VAL A 142 -15.57 2.09 -1.64
CA VAL A 142 -14.29 1.50 -1.25
C VAL A 142 -13.39 1.35 -2.47
N ARG A 143 -13.93 0.81 -3.56
CA ARG A 143 -13.20 0.61 -4.82
C ARG A 143 -12.69 1.92 -5.41
N GLN A 144 -13.52 2.95 -5.48
CA GLN A 144 -13.15 4.27 -5.98
C GLN A 144 -12.11 4.96 -5.10
N ASP A 145 -12.27 4.88 -3.77
CA ASP A 145 -11.31 5.44 -2.82
C ASP A 145 -9.93 4.78 -3.01
N VAL A 146 -9.87 3.45 -3.11
CA VAL A 146 -8.60 2.74 -3.31
C VAL A 146 -7.94 3.09 -4.66
N LEU A 147 -8.73 3.23 -5.74
CA LEU A 147 -8.22 3.68 -7.03
C LEU A 147 -7.70 5.11 -6.99
N PHE A 148 -8.37 6.00 -6.25
CA PHE A 148 -7.91 7.37 -6.03
C PHE A 148 -6.58 7.40 -5.27
N LEU A 149 -6.46 6.61 -4.18
CA LEU A 149 -5.24 6.49 -3.39
C LEU A 149 -4.07 5.90 -4.20
N ALA A 150 -4.35 4.96 -5.11
CA ALA A 150 -3.36 4.48 -6.07
C ALA A 150 -2.87 5.60 -7.01
N GLY A 151 -3.74 6.55 -7.37
CA GLY A 151 -3.38 7.75 -8.12
C GLY A 151 -2.49 8.73 -7.33
N GLU A 152 -2.71 8.88 -6.02
CA GLU A 152 -1.81 9.64 -5.15
C GLU A 152 -0.42 8.98 -5.10
N CYS A 153 -0.38 7.66 -4.93
CA CYS A 153 0.87 6.89 -4.99
C CYS A 153 1.57 7.03 -6.35
N ALA A 154 0.80 7.04 -7.45
CA ALA A 154 1.34 7.22 -8.80
C ALA A 154 2.06 8.55 -8.95
N SER A 155 1.46 9.62 -8.41
CA SER A 155 2.05 10.94 -8.44
C SER A 155 3.42 10.95 -7.75
N LEU A 156 3.49 10.35 -6.57
CA LEU A 156 4.71 10.27 -5.77
C LEU A 156 5.80 9.42 -6.45
N VAL A 157 5.48 8.21 -6.91
CA VAL A 157 6.50 7.30 -7.46
C VAL A 157 6.94 7.70 -8.86
N LEU A 158 6.02 8.12 -9.73
CA LEU A 158 6.33 8.40 -11.13
C LEU A 158 6.96 9.79 -11.31
N HIS A 159 6.44 10.80 -10.61
CA HIS A 159 6.85 12.19 -10.83
C HIS A 159 7.88 12.69 -9.81
N TRP A 160 7.87 12.19 -8.57
CA TRP A 160 8.76 12.69 -7.52
C TRP A 160 10.01 11.82 -7.32
N GLY A 161 10.10 10.69 -8.03
CA GLY A 161 11.34 9.93 -8.10
C GLY A 161 11.66 9.11 -6.86
N LEU A 162 10.63 8.70 -6.11
CA LEU A 162 10.76 7.81 -4.94
C LEU A 162 11.28 6.40 -5.29
N ASP A 163 11.57 6.14 -6.55
CA ASP A 163 12.13 4.90 -7.07
C ASP A 163 13.66 4.81 -6.95
N ARG A 164 14.34 5.90 -6.53
CA ARG A 164 15.80 6.05 -6.50
C ARG A 164 16.46 5.50 -5.23
#